data_AF-A0A9Q4D0N1-F1
#
_entry.id   AF-A0A9Q4D0N1-F1
#
_cell.length_a   1.000
_cell.length_b   1.000
_cell.length_c   1.000
_cell.angle_alpha   90.00
_cell.angle_beta   90.00
_cell.angle_gamma   90.00
#
_symmetry.space_group_name_H-M   'P 1'
#
loop_
_entity.id
_entity.type
_entity.pdbx_description
1 polymer ?
#
loop_
_entity_poly.entity_id
_entity_poly.type
_entity_poly.pdbx_seq_one_letter_code
_entity_poly.pdbx_strand_id
1 'polypeptide(L)'
;MTAAPGPVPFDLETLGAGLVFAQSLPGLLRVLADERVAVVQAPPGTGKTTLVPPAAANLLALRAAPDDDRSGGTAGPAPAGGRGTGRPPLKV
;
A
#
# COMPACT_ATOMS: atom_id res chain seq x y z
N MET A 1 -17.27 4.84 -27.19
CA MET A 1 -16.09 5.38 -26.50
C MET A 1 -15.60 4.29 -25.56
N THR A 2 -14.66 3.45 -26.01
CA THR A 2 -14.14 2.32 -25.22
C THR A 2 -13.25 2.87 -24.12
N ALA A 3 -13.57 2.57 -22.85
CA ALA A 3 -12.73 2.95 -21.72
C ALA A 3 -11.33 2.32 -21.90
N ALA A 4 -10.27 3.11 -21.73
CA ALA A 4 -8.91 2.59 -21.72
C ALA A 4 -8.78 1.57 -20.58
N PRO A 5 -8.09 0.43 -20.79
CA PRO A 5 -7.85 -0.52 -19.71
C PRO A 5 -7.12 0.19 -18.57
N GLY A 6 -7.57 -0.07 -17.34
CA GLY A 6 -6.91 0.46 -16.15
C GLY A 6 -5.44 0.00 -16.07
N PRO A 7 -4.60 0.72 -15.32
CA PRO A 7 -3.19 0.35 -15.19
C PRO A 7 -3.06 -1.06 -14.62
N VAL A 8 -2.31 -1.92 -15.33
CA VAL A 8 -1.95 -3.25 -14.85
C VAL A 8 -1.05 -3.13 -13.62
N PRO A 9 -1.33 -3.85 -12.52
CA PRO A 9 -0.50 -3.80 -11.33
C PRO A 9 0.88 -4.40 -11.58
N PHE A 10 1.90 -3.84 -10.94
CA PHE A 10 3.24 -4.39 -10.89
C PHE A 10 3.25 -5.72 -10.12
N ASP A 11 3.93 -6.72 -10.65
CA ASP A 11 4.21 -7.97 -9.93
C ASP A 11 5.37 -7.77 -8.95
N LEU A 12 5.01 -7.51 -7.68
CA LEU A 12 5.99 -7.25 -6.62
C LEU A 12 6.73 -8.51 -6.16
N GLU A 13 6.16 -9.70 -6.37
CA GLU A 13 6.82 -10.96 -6.01
C GLU A 13 8.00 -11.20 -6.96
N THR A 14 7.76 -11.07 -8.26
CA THR A 14 8.82 -11.20 -9.28
C THR A 14 9.88 -10.12 -9.13
N LEU A 15 9.48 -8.85 -8.92
CA LEU A 15 10.42 -7.75 -8.70
C LEU A 15 11.19 -7.89 -7.38
N GLY A 16 10.59 -8.55 -6.38
CA GLY A 16 11.12 -8.70 -5.03
C GLY A 16 12.01 -9.91 -4.84
N ALA A 17 12.08 -10.81 -5.82
CA ALA A 17 12.88 -12.01 -5.74
C ALA A 17 14.35 -11.70 -5.41
N GLY A 18 14.83 -12.21 -4.28
CA GLY A 18 16.20 -12.00 -3.79
C GLY A 18 16.47 -10.64 -3.13
N LEU A 19 15.47 -9.77 -2.99
CA LEU A 19 15.61 -8.49 -2.31
C LEU A 19 15.24 -8.60 -0.84
N VAL A 20 16.12 -8.14 0.05
CA VAL A 20 15.87 -8.11 1.50
C VAL A 20 14.59 -7.33 1.83
N PHE A 21 14.33 -6.23 1.11
CA PHE A 21 13.18 -5.38 1.35
C PHE A 21 11.83 -6.04 1.05
N ALA A 22 11.77 -7.16 0.32
CA ALA A 22 10.53 -7.86 0.04
C ALA A 22 9.78 -8.27 1.33
N GLN A 23 10.53 -8.59 2.40
CA GLN A 23 9.97 -8.95 3.71
C GLN A 23 9.21 -7.78 4.37
N SER A 24 9.54 -6.54 4.01
CA SER A 24 8.93 -5.31 4.54
C SER A 24 7.64 -4.91 3.82
N LEU A 25 7.35 -5.49 2.65
CA LEU A 25 6.23 -5.08 1.79
C LEU A 25 4.87 -5.13 2.49
N PRO A 26 4.49 -6.20 3.21
CA PRO A 26 3.19 -6.23 3.89
C PRO A 26 3.03 -5.11 4.93
N GLY A 27 4.10 -4.81 5.67
CA GLY A 27 4.12 -3.72 6.64
C GLY A 27 4.00 -2.34 5.98
N LEU A 28 4.73 -2.12 4.89
CA LEU A 28 4.66 -0.89 4.10
C LEU A 28 3.25 -0.66 3.54
N LEU A 29 2.65 -1.68 2.91
CA LEU A 29 1.32 -1.59 2.31
C LEU A 29 0.26 -1.27 3.37
N ARG A 30 0.34 -1.89 4.55
CA ARG A 30 -0.56 -1.57 5.67
C ARG A 30 -0.45 -0.11 6.10
N VAL A 31 0.77 0.38 6.35
CA VAL A 31 0.98 1.78 6.76
C VAL A 31 0.50 2.75 5.68
N LEU A 32 0.77 2.48 4.40
CA LEU A 32 0.31 3.33 3.30
C LEU A 32 -1.22 3.28 3.11
N ALA A 33 -1.86 2.15 3.40
CA ALA A 33 -3.31 2.01 3.39
C ALA A 33 -3.95 2.87 4.48
N ASP A 34 -3.45 2.77 5.71
CA ASP A 34 -4.01 3.41 6.91
C ASP A 34 -3.63 4.91 7.02
N GLU A 35 -2.35 5.22 6.89
CA GLU A 35 -1.78 6.55 7.21
C GLU A 35 -1.45 7.40 5.97
N ARG A 36 -1.52 6.82 4.76
CA ARG A 36 -1.19 7.45 3.45
C ARG A 36 0.26 7.91 3.29
N VAL A 37 1.09 7.81 4.33
CA VAL A 37 2.51 8.19 4.31
C VAL A 37 3.33 7.15 5.07
N ALA A 38 4.51 6.82 4.55
CA ALA A 38 5.45 5.91 5.19
C ALA A 38 6.88 6.43 5.01
N VAL A 39 7.67 6.39 6.07
CA VAL A 39 9.12 6.64 6.00
C VAL A 39 9.82 5.29 5.96
N VAL A 40 10.54 5.04 4.86
CA VAL A 40 11.26 3.79 4.65
C VAL A 40 12.75 4.01 4.88
N GLN A 41 13.30 3.30 5.87
CA GLN A 41 14.74 3.24 6.12
C GLN A 41 15.22 1.81 5.88
N ALA A 42 16.23 1.64 5.02
CA ALA A 42 16.88 0.36 4.76
C ALA A 42 18.31 0.60 4.27
N PRO A 43 19.26 -0.31 4.53
CA PRO A 43 20.62 -0.21 3.99
C PRO A 43 20.65 -0.07 2.45
N PRO A 44 21.70 0.54 1.87
CA PRO A 44 21.86 0.57 0.42
C PRO A 44 21.92 -0.86 -0.14
N GLY A 45 21.36 -1.06 -1.34
CA GLY A 45 21.30 -2.36 -1.99
C GLY A 45 20.18 -3.31 -1.53
N THR A 46 19.38 -2.96 -0.51
CA THR A 46 18.27 -3.83 -0.03
C THR A 46 17.06 -3.93 -0.95
N GLY A 47 16.98 -3.08 -1.99
CA GLY A 47 15.87 -3.08 -2.95
C GLY A 47 14.76 -2.06 -2.68
N LYS A 48 14.91 -1.14 -1.70
CA LYS A 48 13.89 -0.12 -1.39
C LYS A 48 13.44 0.70 -2.60
N THR A 49 14.37 1.08 -3.49
CA THR A 49 14.05 1.90 -4.68
C THR A 49 13.42 1.06 -5.79
N THR A 50 13.62 -0.26 -5.74
CA THR A 50 13.00 -1.21 -6.68
C THR A 50 11.57 -1.52 -6.29
N LEU A 51 11.28 -1.68 -4.99
CA LEU A 51 9.99 -2.17 -4.50
C LEU A 51 9.03 -1.09 -3.99
N VAL A 52 9.52 -0.01 -3.39
CA VAL A 52 8.65 1.04 -2.83
C VAL A 52 7.86 1.78 -3.92
N PRO A 53 8.49 2.26 -5.03
CA PRO A 53 7.74 2.94 -6.08
C PRO A 53 6.61 2.10 -6.72
N PRO A 54 6.84 0.84 -7.17
CA PRO A 54 5.75 0.03 -7.75
C PRO A 54 4.70 -0.38 -6.71
N ALA A 55 5.07 -0.62 -5.44
CA ALA A 55 4.09 -0.91 -4.40
C ALA A 55 3.14 0.28 -4.14
N ALA A 56 3.68 1.50 -4.11
CA ALA A 56 2.87 2.71 -4.00
C ALA A 56 1.97 2.91 -5.23
N ALA A 57 2.49 2.65 -6.43
CA ALA A 57 1.70 2.73 -7.66
C ALA A 57 0.52 1.74 -7.67
N ASN A 58 0.74 0.49 -7.26
CA ASN A 58 -0.33 -0.52 -7.13
C ASN A 58 -1.43 -0.06 -6.16
N LEU A 59 -1.05 0.49 -5.02
CA LEU A 59 -1.98 0.97 -4.01
C LEU A 59 -2.78 2.20 -4.48
N LEU A 60 -2.17 3.08 -5.26
CA LEU A 60 -2.85 4.20 -5.91
C LEU A 60 -3.81 3.73 -7.01
N ALA A 61 -3.40 2.76 -7.83
CA ALA A 61 -4.25 2.18 -8.87
C ALA A 61 -5.50 1.53 -8.27
N LEU A 62 -5.35 0.81 -7.15
CA LEU A 62 -6.48 0.20 -6.43
C LEU A 62 -7.48 1.24 -5.90
N ARG A 63 -7.00 2.42 -5.48
CA ARG A 63 -7.84 3.54 -5.03
C ARG A 63 -8.50 4.31 -6.16
N ALA A 64 -7.88 4.30 -7.34
CA ALA A 64 -8.39 4.98 -8.52
C ALA A 64 -9.41 4.13 -9.30
N ALA A 65 -9.45 2.82 -9.06
CA ALA A 65 -10.50 1.96 -9.57
C ALA A 65 -11.86 2.47 -9.05
N PRO A 66 -12.83 2.75 -9.95
CA PRO A 66 -14.16 3.18 -9.53
C PRO A 66 -14.81 2.12 -8.62
N ASP A 67 -15.52 2.57 -7.58
CA ASP A 67 -16.39 1.74 -6.73
C ASP A 67 -17.50 1.16 -7.62
N ASP A 68 -17.27 0.03 -8.30
CA ASP A 68 -18.27 -0.60 -9.18
C ASP A 68 -19.36 -1.38 -8.42
N ASP A 69 -19.49 -1.21 -7.09
CA ASP A 69 -20.64 -1.73 -6.35
C ASP A 69 -20.88 -0.99 -5.01
N ARG A 70 -21.72 0.06 -5.04
CA ARG A 70 -22.46 0.53 -3.86
C ARG A 70 -23.96 0.40 -4.09
N SER A 71 -24.42 -0.84 -4.21
CA SER A 71 -25.83 -1.20 -4.01
C SER A 71 -25.98 -2.13 -2.79
N GLY A 72 -26.36 -1.55 -1.65
CA GLY A 72 -27.11 -2.23 -0.57
C GLY A 72 -26.31 -2.74 0.64
N GLY A 73 -26.42 -2.05 1.79
CA GLY A 73 -26.14 -2.68 3.09
C GLY A 73 -25.68 -1.78 4.24
N THR A 74 -26.64 -1.11 4.89
CA THR A 74 -26.68 -0.70 6.32
C THR A 74 -25.45 -0.15 7.04
N ALA A 75 -25.58 1.12 7.45
CA ALA A 75 -24.75 1.78 8.46
C ALA A 75 -24.72 1.01 9.79
N GLY A 76 -23.54 0.52 10.17
CA GLY A 76 -23.19 0.14 11.54
C GLY A 76 -22.43 1.28 12.23
N PRO A 77 -22.56 1.46 13.56
CA PRO A 77 -22.08 2.65 14.23
C PRO A 77 -20.56 2.74 14.27
N ALA A 78 -20.08 3.98 14.19
CA ALA A 78 -18.68 4.36 14.25
C ALA A 78 -18.00 3.89 15.56
N PRO A 79 -16.78 3.32 15.51
CA PRO A 79 -15.97 3.17 16.72
C PRO A 79 -15.36 4.53 17.10
N ALA A 80 -15.50 4.87 18.38
CA ALA A 80 -14.94 6.05 19.01
C ALA A 80 -13.40 6.09 18.88
N GLY A 81 -12.89 7.27 18.54
CA GLY A 81 -11.48 7.54 18.36
C GLY A 81 -10.67 7.40 19.65
N GLY A 82 -9.76 6.43 19.67
CA GLY A 82 -8.63 6.41 20.58
C GLY A 82 -7.45 7.14 19.94
N ARG A 83 -7.06 8.30 20.51
CA ARG A 83 -5.82 8.99 20.16
C ARG A 83 -4.63 8.09 20.52
N GLY A 84 -4.09 7.40 19.53
CA GLY A 84 -2.84 6.65 19.63
C GLY A 84 -1.66 7.61 19.58
N THR A 85 -0.96 7.73 20.71
CA THR A 85 0.38 8.30 20.84
C THR A 85 1.31 7.82 19.73
N GLY A 86 2.14 8.72 19.19
CA GLY A 86 3.04 8.51 18.04
C GLY A 86 3.68 7.12 18.01
N ARG A 87 3.32 6.34 16.98
CA ARG A 87 3.94 5.04 16.71
C ARG A 87 5.35 5.27 16.14
N PRO A 88 6.39 4.60 16.67
CA PRO A 88 7.73 4.70 16.13
C PRO A 88 7.78 4.18 14.68
N PRO A 89 8.74 4.65 13.86
CA PRO A 89 8.89 4.16 12.50
C PRO A 89 9.08 2.64 12.50
N LEU A 90 8.48 1.97 11.51
CA LEU A 90 8.66 0.54 11.28
C LEU A 90 10.16 0.26 11.08
N LYS A 91 10.80 -0.32 12.09
CA LYS A 91 12.15 -0.89 11.96
C LYS A 91 11.98 -2.26 11.33
N VAL A 92 12.49 -2.40 10.11
CA VAL A 92 12.82 -3.70 9.51
C VAL A 92 14.33 -3.82 9.48
#